data_AF-A0A221NL86-F1
#
_entry.id   AF-A0A221NL86-F1
#
_cell.length_a   1.000
_cell.length_b   1.000
_cell.length_c   1.000
_cell.angle_alpha   90.00
_cell.angle_beta   90.00
_cell.angle_gamma   90.00
#
_symmetry.space_group_name_H-M   'P 1'
#
loop_
_entity.id
_entity.type
_entity.pdbx_description
1 polymer ?
#
loop_
_entity_poly.entity_id
_entity_poly.type
_entity_poly.pdbx_seq_one_letter_code
_entity_poly.pdbx_strand_id
1 'polypeptide(L)'
;MPASKYTEAQRAEAIELYRTDGPTAVTEQLGIPKQTVQHWARKAGVRTVRTSSTREATEARAVDLKARRQELSALLLEDAHRLRAQLWEPARLVSFGGKDNTLAETMLDEPLFVDKKNIMSSVSTAMNTVVNMTKLDQDNGVGEVVSMLDKLIGNLGVPDE
;
A
#
# COMPACT_ATOMS: atom_id res chain seq x y z
N MET A 1 -43.22 5.69 27.34
CA MET A 1 -42.11 5.86 26.39
C MET A 1 -42.55 6.90 25.37
N PRO A 2 -41.82 8.03 25.17
CA PRO A 2 -42.20 8.97 24.12
C PRO A 2 -42.12 8.26 22.76
N ALA A 3 -43.12 8.50 21.91
CA ALA A 3 -43.19 7.91 20.58
C ALA A 3 -41.92 8.26 19.78
N SER A 4 -41.33 7.28 19.10
CA SER A 4 -40.15 7.52 18.27
C SER A 4 -40.46 8.62 17.25
N LYS A 5 -39.57 9.62 17.13
CA LYS A 5 -39.71 10.74 16.18
C LYS A 5 -39.87 10.29 14.72
N TYR A 6 -39.49 9.05 14.41
CA TYR A 6 -39.60 8.46 13.07
C TYR A 6 -40.23 7.07 13.16
N THR A 7 -41.20 6.83 12.27
CA THR A 7 -41.84 5.52 12.12
C THR A 7 -40.85 4.49 11.54
N GLU A 8 -41.18 3.22 11.69
CA GLU A 8 -40.37 2.12 11.14
C GLU A 8 -40.35 2.13 9.60
N ALA A 9 -41.48 2.51 8.98
CA ALA A 9 -41.57 2.72 7.53
C ALA A 9 -40.63 3.83 7.04
N GLN A 10 -40.60 4.98 7.72
CA GLN A 10 -39.68 6.09 7.39
C GLN A 10 -38.21 5.71 7.57
N ARG A 11 -37.90 4.85 8.55
CA ARG A 11 -36.53 4.33 8.74
C ARG A 11 -36.13 3.39 7.60
N ALA A 12 -37.02 2.50 7.18
CA ALA A 12 -36.77 1.59 6.07
C ALA A 12 -36.56 2.35 4.76
N GLU A 13 -37.42 3.33 4.46
CA GLU A 13 -37.30 4.19 3.29
C GLU A 13 -35.99 5.00 3.28
N ALA A 14 -35.62 5.58 4.43
CA ALA A 14 -34.37 6.32 4.57
C ALA A 14 -33.13 5.44 4.39
N ILE A 15 -33.17 4.18 4.81
CA ILE A 15 -32.07 3.22 4.62
C ILE A 15 -31.95 2.82 3.14
N GLU A 16 -33.08 2.65 2.44
CA GLU A 16 -33.07 2.34 1.00
C GLU A 16 -32.48 3.50 0.20
N LEU A 17 -32.98 4.71 0.44
CA LEU A 17 -32.48 5.92 -0.21
C LEU A 17 -31.01 6.21 0.14
N TYR A 18 -30.58 5.89 1.37
CA TYR A 18 -29.17 5.95 1.76
C TYR A 18 -28.31 4.98 0.96
N ARG A 19 -28.82 3.77 0.67
CA ARG A 19 -28.08 2.75 -0.09
C ARG A 19 -27.83 3.25 -1.52
N THR A 20 -28.84 3.78 -2.20
CA THR A 20 -28.75 4.21 -3.60
C THR A 20 -28.03 5.54 -3.76
N ASP A 21 -28.46 6.57 -3.04
CA ASP A 21 -28.12 7.98 -3.32
C ASP A 21 -27.29 8.64 -2.21
N GLY A 22 -27.21 8.00 -1.05
CA GLY A 22 -26.34 8.40 0.06
C GLY A 22 -26.97 9.41 1.05
N PRO A 23 -26.20 9.84 2.06
CA PRO A 23 -26.73 10.62 3.18
C PRO A 23 -27.23 12.01 2.81
N THR A 24 -26.71 12.62 1.74
CA THR A 24 -27.15 13.95 1.29
C THR A 24 -28.57 13.90 0.72
N ALA A 25 -28.85 12.92 -0.16
CA ALA A 25 -30.17 12.73 -0.74
C ALA A 25 -31.25 12.47 0.33
N VAL A 26 -30.92 11.70 1.38
CA VAL A 26 -31.84 11.46 2.50
C VAL A 26 -32.21 12.75 3.25
N THR A 27 -31.24 13.65 3.45
CA THR A 27 -31.53 14.93 4.09
C THR A 27 -32.35 15.84 3.18
N GLU A 28 -32.07 15.87 1.89
CA GLU A 28 -32.77 16.71 0.92
C GLU A 28 -34.21 16.24 0.66
N GLN A 29 -34.44 14.93 0.56
CA GLN A 29 -35.75 14.37 0.21
C GLN A 29 -36.64 14.07 1.41
N LEU A 30 -36.07 13.54 2.50
CA LEU A 30 -36.83 13.08 3.66
C LEU A 30 -36.70 14.03 4.88
N GLY A 31 -35.85 15.05 4.80
CA GLY A 31 -35.60 15.99 5.90
C GLY A 31 -34.90 15.35 7.11
N ILE A 32 -34.38 14.12 6.96
CA ILE A 32 -33.75 13.37 8.04
C ILE A 32 -32.27 13.79 8.14
N PRO A 33 -31.77 14.17 9.34
CA PRO A 33 -30.38 14.58 9.50
C PRO A 33 -29.38 13.49 9.08
N LYS A 34 -28.31 13.89 8.39
CA LYS A 34 -27.25 12.97 7.90
C LYS A 34 -26.72 12.02 8.97
N GLN A 35 -26.46 12.52 10.18
CA GLN A 35 -25.94 11.70 11.28
C GLN A 35 -26.95 10.63 11.74
N THR A 36 -28.25 10.94 11.70
CA THR A 36 -29.31 10.00 12.10
C THR A 36 -29.38 8.83 11.11
N VAL A 37 -29.42 9.09 9.81
CA VAL A 37 -29.45 8.02 8.81
C VAL A 37 -28.14 7.23 8.77
N GLN A 38 -26.98 7.89 8.96
CA GLN A 38 -25.69 7.19 9.05
C GLN A 38 -25.64 6.23 10.24
N HIS A 39 -26.20 6.62 11.39
CA HIS A 39 -26.29 5.73 12.55
C HIS A 39 -27.17 4.51 12.26
N TRP A 40 -28.32 4.70 11.61
CA TRP A 40 -29.20 3.59 11.22
C TRP A 40 -28.56 2.68 10.19
N ALA A 41 -27.94 3.24 9.16
CA ALA A 41 -27.22 2.49 8.14
C ALA A 41 -26.07 1.66 8.77
N ARG A 42 -25.30 2.25 9.70
CA ARG A 42 -24.26 1.52 10.44
C ARG A 42 -24.83 0.37 11.26
N LYS A 43 -25.96 0.58 11.95
CA LYS A 43 -26.63 -0.47 12.73
C LYS A 43 -27.21 -1.57 11.84
N ALA A 44 -27.69 -1.23 10.65
CA ALA A 44 -28.23 -2.15 9.66
C ALA A 44 -27.16 -2.78 8.74
N GLY A 45 -25.88 -2.41 8.89
CA GLY A 45 -24.79 -2.86 8.02
C GLY A 45 -24.87 -2.35 6.57
N VAL A 46 -25.71 -1.35 6.30
CA VAL A 46 -25.95 -0.82 4.94
C VAL A 46 -24.93 0.25 4.61
N ARG A 47 -24.37 0.19 3.38
CA ARG A 47 -23.44 1.18 2.83
C ARG A 47 -23.97 1.75 1.53
N THR A 48 -23.49 2.94 1.17
CA THR A 48 -23.88 3.60 -0.09
C THR A 48 -23.19 2.92 -1.29
N VAL A 49 -23.87 2.84 -2.43
CA VAL A 49 -23.33 2.30 -3.70
C VAL A 49 -22.01 2.98 -4.10
N ARG A 50 -21.90 4.30 -3.87
CA ARG A 50 -20.67 5.07 -4.13
C ARG A 50 -19.50 4.60 -3.27
N THR A 51 -19.75 4.26 -1.99
CA THR A 51 -18.72 3.71 -1.09
C THR A 51 -18.31 2.30 -1.50
N SER A 52 -19.23 1.48 -2.01
CA SER A 52 -18.95 0.14 -2.55
C SER A 52 -18.00 0.22 -3.74
N SER A 53 -18.33 1.03 -4.74
CA SER A 53 -17.53 1.20 -5.96
C SER A 53 -16.14 1.78 -5.68
N THR A 54 -16.04 2.73 -4.74
CA THR A 54 -14.74 3.30 -4.34
C THR A 54 -13.84 2.25 -3.68
N ARG A 55 -14.43 1.39 -2.84
CA ARG A 55 -13.70 0.32 -2.17
C ARG A 55 -13.21 -0.72 -3.16
N GLU A 56 -14.07 -1.18 -4.06
CA GLU A 56 -13.70 -2.14 -5.10
C GLU A 56 -12.58 -1.60 -5.99
N ALA A 57 -12.66 -0.32 -6.39
CA ALA A 57 -11.59 0.33 -7.13
C ALA A 57 -10.28 0.42 -6.34
N THR A 58 -10.37 0.67 -5.02
CA THR A 58 -9.21 0.72 -4.13
C THR A 58 -8.58 -0.67 -3.95
N GLU A 59 -9.39 -1.70 -3.77
CA GLU A 59 -8.96 -3.09 -3.63
C GLU A 59 -8.28 -3.57 -4.93
N ALA A 60 -8.89 -3.31 -6.10
CA ALA A 60 -8.28 -3.60 -7.40
C ALA A 60 -6.93 -2.87 -7.56
N ARG A 61 -6.89 -1.57 -7.22
CA ARG A 61 -5.66 -0.79 -7.31
C ARG A 61 -4.56 -1.31 -6.36
N ALA A 62 -4.93 -1.80 -5.18
CA ALA A 62 -3.99 -2.39 -4.23
C ALA A 62 -3.34 -3.66 -4.78
N VAL A 63 -4.12 -4.50 -5.47
CA VAL A 63 -3.61 -5.69 -6.17
C VAL A 63 -2.63 -5.31 -7.28
N ASP A 64 -2.99 -4.33 -8.12
CA ASP A 64 -2.11 -3.85 -9.20
C ASP A 64 -0.79 -3.29 -8.66
N LEU A 65 -0.86 -2.50 -7.59
CA LEU A 65 0.33 -1.94 -6.94
C LEU A 65 1.21 -3.03 -6.35
N LYS A 66 0.63 -4.08 -5.77
CA LYS A 66 1.38 -5.24 -5.28
C LYS A 66 2.10 -5.96 -6.42
N ALA A 67 1.41 -6.23 -7.53
CA ALA A 67 2.02 -6.85 -8.70
C ALA A 67 3.20 -6.00 -9.23
N ARG A 68 3.03 -4.68 -9.32
CA ARG A 68 4.09 -3.77 -9.78
C ARG A 68 5.28 -3.73 -8.83
N ARG A 69 5.07 -3.82 -7.51
CA ARG A 69 6.17 -3.92 -6.53
C ARG A 69 6.94 -5.22 -6.65
N GLN A 70 6.26 -6.33 -6.89
CA GLN A 70 6.89 -7.64 -7.11
C GLN A 70 7.76 -7.63 -8.38
N GLU A 71 7.23 -7.08 -9.47
CA GLU A 71 7.98 -6.92 -10.73
C GLU A 71 9.24 -6.07 -10.52
N LEU A 72 9.10 -4.89 -9.90
CA LEU A 72 10.23 -4.01 -9.62
C LEU A 72 11.27 -4.67 -8.70
N SER A 73 10.82 -5.46 -7.73
CA SER A 73 11.72 -6.22 -6.86
C SER A 73 12.57 -7.22 -7.63
N ALA A 74 11.97 -7.95 -8.59
CA ALA A 74 12.70 -8.88 -9.44
C ALA A 74 13.75 -8.16 -10.31
N LEU A 75 13.38 -7.01 -10.89
CA LEU A 75 14.32 -6.20 -11.68
C LEU A 75 15.49 -5.67 -10.85
N LEU A 76 15.24 -5.20 -9.62
CA LEU A 76 16.31 -4.74 -8.73
C LEU A 76 17.27 -5.87 -8.32
N LEU A 77 16.77 -7.10 -8.16
CA LEU A 77 17.63 -8.25 -7.90
C LEU A 77 18.50 -8.60 -9.11
N GLU A 78 17.94 -8.54 -10.32
CA GLU A 78 18.68 -8.71 -11.57
C GLU A 78 19.77 -7.63 -11.73
N ASP A 79 19.45 -6.37 -11.44
CA ASP A 79 20.43 -5.28 -11.44
C ASP A 79 21.54 -5.50 -10.41
N ALA A 80 21.19 -5.97 -9.21
CA ALA A 80 22.16 -6.33 -8.18
C ALA A 80 23.10 -7.45 -8.64
N HIS A 81 22.59 -8.46 -9.36
CA HIS A 81 23.41 -9.52 -9.96
C HIS A 81 24.38 -8.96 -11.00
N ARG A 82 23.90 -8.09 -11.91
CA ARG A 82 24.73 -7.46 -12.95
C ARG A 82 25.82 -6.58 -12.35
N LEU A 83 25.50 -5.78 -11.33
CA LEU A 83 26.48 -4.97 -10.62
C LEU A 83 27.54 -5.82 -9.94
N ARG A 84 27.13 -6.91 -9.28
CA ARG A 84 28.07 -7.80 -8.58
C ARG A 84 29.02 -8.52 -9.54
N ALA A 85 28.59 -8.80 -10.77
CA ALA A 85 29.47 -9.38 -11.80
C ALA A 85 30.66 -8.45 -12.12
N GLN A 86 30.42 -7.14 -12.20
CA GLN A 86 31.44 -6.13 -12.54
C GLN A 86 32.59 -6.05 -11.52
N LEU A 87 32.44 -6.58 -10.30
CA LEU A 87 33.50 -6.57 -9.28
C LEU A 87 34.78 -7.31 -9.70
N TRP A 88 34.65 -8.21 -10.67
CA TRP A 88 35.70 -9.15 -11.08
C TRP A 88 35.95 -9.09 -12.59
N GLU A 89 35.39 -8.10 -13.27
CA GLU A 89 35.56 -7.91 -14.72
C GLU A 89 36.59 -6.80 -14.98
N PRO A 90 37.36 -6.89 -16.07
CA PRO A 90 38.23 -5.81 -16.50
C PRO A 90 37.49 -4.49 -16.62
N ALA A 91 38.08 -3.43 -16.07
CA ALA A 91 37.46 -2.11 -16.00
C ALA A 91 38.37 -1.06 -16.63
N ARG A 92 37.75 -0.11 -17.33
CA ARG A 92 38.46 1.03 -17.91
C ARG A 92 38.45 2.19 -16.92
N LEU A 93 39.61 2.54 -16.39
CA LEU A 93 39.80 3.73 -15.58
C LEU A 93 39.97 4.92 -16.50
N VAL A 94 39.06 5.88 -16.40
CA VAL A 94 39.10 7.14 -17.13
C VAL A 94 39.35 8.28 -16.15
N SER A 95 40.42 9.04 -16.37
CA SER A 95 40.73 10.26 -15.64
C SER A 95 40.70 11.43 -16.60
N PHE A 96 39.93 12.46 -16.26
CA PHE A 96 39.86 13.69 -17.03
C PHE A 96 40.22 14.86 -16.11
N GLY A 97 41.27 15.61 -16.46
CA GLY A 97 41.69 16.75 -15.65
C GLY A 97 43.12 17.19 -15.91
N GLY A 98 43.70 17.84 -14.90
CA GLY A 98 44.98 18.53 -15.02
C GLY A 98 44.84 19.94 -15.59
N LYS A 99 45.97 20.66 -15.64
CA LYS A 99 46.01 22.07 -16.12
C LYS A 99 45.50 22.21 -17.55
N ASP A 100 45.72 21.18 -18.36
CA ASP A 100 45.43 21.18 -19.80
C ASP A 100 44.15 20.39 -20.15
N ASN A 101 43.36 19.95 -19.17
CA ASN A 101 42.11 19.17 -19.36
C ASN A 101 42.28 17.97 -20.31
N THR A 102 43.27 17.14 -20.03
CA THR A 102 43.56 15.95 -20.84
C THR A 102 42.82 14.72 -20.34
N LEU A 103 42.31 13.94 -21.28
CA LEU A 103 41.74 12.61 -21.03
C LEU A 103 42.86 11.57 -20.99
N ALA A 104 42.93 10.81 -19.89
CA ALA A 104 43.81 9.67 -19.73
C ALA A 104 42.96 8.43 -19.44
N GLU A 105 43.25 7.34 -20.16
CA GLU A 105 42.56 6.06 -19.99
C GLU A 105 43.57 4.95 -19.73
N THR A 106 43.27 4.05 -18.80
CA THR A 106 44.02 2.81 -18.63
C THR A 106 43.09 1.64 -18.37
N MET A 107 43.47 0.46 -18.84
CA MET A 107 42.75 -0.78 -18.56
C MET A 107 43.27 -1.39 -17.27
N LEU A 108 42.36 -1.86 -16.42
CA LEU A 108 42.65 -2.61 -15.21
C LEU A 108 42.07 -4.02 -15.36
N ASP A 109 42.75 -5.01 -14.78
CA ASP A 109 42.25 -6.39 -14.74
C ASP A 109 40.95 -6.50 -13.95
N GLU A 110 40.76 -5.60 -12.96
CA GLU A 110 39.55 -5.47 -12.15
C GLU A 110 39.37 -4.00 -11.69
N PRO A 111 38.17 -3.57 -11.26
CA PRO A 111 37.96 -2.20 -10.78
C PRO A 111 38.81 -1.87 -9.54
N LEU A 112 39.09 -0.58 -9.33
CA LEU A 112 39.79 -0.13 -8.12
C LEU A 112 38.97 -0.44 -6.86
N PHE A 113 39.64 -0.52 -5.70
CA PHE A 113 38.97 -0.77 -4.43
C PHE A 113 37.80 0.20 -4.15
N VAL A 114 37.97 1.48 -4.49
CA VAL A 114 36.93 2.51 -4.33
C VAL A 114 35.72 2.22 -5.23
N ASP A 115 35.96 1.80 -6.47
CA ASP A 115 34.89 1.46 -7.42
C ASP A 115 34.16 0.19 -6.99
N LYS A 116 34.89 -0.84 -6.53
CA LYS A 116 34.29 -2.05 -5.94
C LYS A 116 33.42 -1.73 -4.74
N LYS A 117 33.86 -0.81 -3.87
CA LYS A 117 33.05 -0.31 -2.75
C LYS A 117 31.78 0.38 -3.24
N ASN A 118 31.87 1.21 -4.27
CA ASN A 118 30.71 1.89 -4.86
C ASN A 118 29.71 0.88 -5.45
N ILE A 119 30.19 -0.12 -6.19
CA ILE A 119 29.37 -1.23 -6.70
C ILE A 119 28.63 -1.93 -5.56
N MET A 120 29.35 -2.33 -4.50
CA MET A 120 28.75 -3.00 -3.34
C MET A 120 27.75 -2.11 -2.59
N SER A 121 28.00 -0.81 -2.52
CA SER A 121 27.05 0.16 -1.95
C SER A 121 25.75 0.19 -2.75
N SER A 122 25.83 0.23 -4.08
CA SER A 122 24.64 0.19 -4.95
C SER A 122 23.87 -1.12 -4.83
N VAL A 123 24.56 -2.26 -4.75
CA VAL A 123 23.96 -3.57 -4.49
C VAL A 123 23.21 -3.57 -3.15
N SER A 124 23.83 -3.03 -2.08
CA SER A 124 23.18 -2.94 -0.77
C SER A 124 21.89 -2.12 -0.82
N THR A 125 21.90 -0.98 -1.52
CA THR A 125 20.70 -0.14 -1.71
C THR A 125 19.58 -0.88 -2.44
N ALA A 126 19.89 -1.61 -3.51
CA ALA A 126 18.91 -2.42 -4.24
C ALA A 126 18.30 -3.50 -3.33
N MET A 127 19.13 -4.25 -2.60
CA MET A 127 18.69 -5.29 -1.67
C MET A 127 17.82 -4.74 -0.53
N ASN A 128 18.23 -3.62 0.09
CA ASN A 128 17.47 -2.98 1.15
C ASN A 128 16.10 -2.48 0.67
N THR A 129 16.03 -2.00 -0.58
CA THR A 129 14.78 -1.57 -1.21
C THR A 129 13.83 -2.75 -1.40
N VAL A 130 14.33 -3.88 -1.91
CA VAL A 130 13.56 -5.13 -2.06
C VAL A 130 13.03 -5.64 -0.71
N VAL A 131 13.88 -5.64 0.33
CA VAL A 131 13.46 -6.02 1.68
C VAL A 131 12.32 -5.13 2.19
N ASN A 132 12.41 -3.82 1.99
CA ASN A 132 11.37 -2.89 2.42
C ASN A 132 10.07 -3.06 1.62
N MET A 133 10.15 -3.28 0.30
CA MET A 133 8.97 -3.60 -0.52
C MET A 133 8.30 -4.90 -0.07
N THR A 134 9.09 -5.91 0.29
CA THR A 134 8.58 -7.20 0.81
C THR A 134 7.85 -7.01 2.13
N LYS A 135 8.37 -6.16 3.04
CA LYS A 135 7.69 -5.82 4.30
C LYS A 135 6.34 -5.13 4.06
N LEU A 136 6.28 -4.17 3.14
CA LEU A 136 5.03 -3.50 2.78
C LEU A 136 3.97 -4.50 2.27
N ASP A 137 4.39 -5.54 1.56
CA ASP A 137 3.48 -6.58 1.08
C ASP A 137 3.06 -7.59 2.16
N GLN A 138 3.78 -7.68 3.27
CA GLN A 138 3.41 -8.47 4.46
C GLN A 138 2.44 -7.70 5.36
N ASP A 139 2.62 -6.39 5.48
CA ASP A 139 1.84 -5.47 6.33
C ASP A 139 0.48 -5.03 5.72
N ASN A 140 -0.20 -5.91 4.97
CA ASN A 140 -1.45 -5.56 4.26
C ASN A 140 -2.68 -5.34 5.18
N GLY A 141 -2.52 -4.89 6.43
CA GLY A 141 -3.60 -4.49 7.34
C GLY A 141 -4.52 -5.63 7.82
N VAL A 142 -4.58 -6.75 7.11
CA VAL A 142 -5.31 -7.96 7.55
C VAL A 142 -4.61 -8.59 8.74
N GLY A 143 -3.28 -8.63 8.77
CA GLY A 143 -2.53 -9.14 9.93
C GLY A 143 -2.75 -8.30 11.19
N GLU A 144 -2.76 -6.97 11.04
CA GLU A 144 -3.02 -6.06 12.16
C GLU A 144 -4.48 -6.12 12.61
N VAL A 145 -5.45 -6.15 11.69
CA VAL A 145 -6.88 -6.28 11.99
C VAL A 145 -7.20 -7.65 12.61
N VAL A 146 -6.65 -8.76 12.09
CA VAL A 146 -6.79 -10.10 12.68
C VAL A 146 -6.16 -10.15 14.06
N SER A 147 -4.95 -9.60 14.26
CA SER A 147 -4.32 -9.54 15.58
C SER A 147 -5.10 -8.66 16.57
N MET A 148 -5.74 -7.58 16.12
CA MET A 148 -6.64 -6.77 16.94
C MET A 148 -7.94 -7.50 17.27
N LEU A 149 -8.49 -8.28 16.32
CA LEU A 149 -9.66 -9.14 16.55
C LEU A 149 -9.35 -10.28 17.53
N ASP A 150 -8.20 -10.93 17.40
CA ASP A 150 -7.74 -11.98 18.33
C ASP A 150 -7.57 -11.43 19.75
N LYS A 151 -7.01 -10.21 19.88
CA LYS A 151 -6.90 -9.52 21.19
C LYS A 151 -8.26 -9.15 21.76
N LEU A 152 -9.24 -8.81 20.92
CA LEU A 152 -10.61 -8.53 21.35
C LEU A 152 -11.32 -9.81 21.78
N ILE A 153 -11.21 -10.90 21.01
CA ILE A 153 -11.78 -12.22 21.35
C ILE A 153 -11.17 -12.74 22.66
N GLY A 154 -9.85 -12.65 22.82
CA GLY A 154 -9.15 -13.02 24.05
C GLY A 154 -9.55 -12.18 25.28
N ASN A 155 -9.90 -10.90 25.08
CA ASN A 155 -10.39 -10.04 26.16
C ASN A 155 -11.90 -10.20 26.44
N LEU A 156 -12.67 -10.71 25.48
CA LEU A 156 -14.11 -10.94 25.61
C LEU A 156 -14.45 -12.34 26.16
N GLY A 157 -13.46 -13.21 26.36
CA GLY A 157 -13.63 -14.48 27.05
C GLY A 157 -14.62 -15.42 26.36
N VAL A 158 -14.67 -15.41 25.03
CA VAL A 158 -15.39 -16.44 24.28
C VAL A 158 -14.53 -17.71 24.35
N PRO A 159 -15.00 -18.80 24.96
CA PRO A 159 -14.24 -20.04 25.03
C PRO A 159 -14.05 -20.60 23.62
N ASP A 160 -12.82 -21.03 23.31
CA ASP A 160 -12.52 -21.80 22.11
C ASP A 160 -13.34 -23.12 22.15
N GLU A 161 -14.17 -23.35 21.13
CA GLU A 161 -14.71 -24.67 20.79
C GLU A 161 -13.81 -25.36 19.75
#